data_AF-A0A383ATZ2-F1
#
_entry.id   AF-A0A383ATZ2-F1
#
_cell.length_a   1.000
_cell.length_b   1.000
_cell.length_c   1.000
_cell.angle_alpha   90.00
_cell.angle_beta   90.00
_cell.angle_gamma   90.00
#
_symmetry.space_group_name_H-M   'P 1'
#
loop_
_entity.id
_entity.type
_entity.pdbx_description
1 polymer ?
#
loop_
_entity_poly.entity_id
_entity_poly.type
_entity_poly.pdbx_seq_one_letter_code
_entity_poly.pdbx_strand_id
1 'polypeptide(L)'
;VNAVSERTWLLTLKPGDDVGEPLSFRFPKPTELVAKTAFKQYRDADLVEVDSELALAGIVLGPAPIWPWIAGCAVVVLLGLGAWRLAKLDDGQATVPVYRVPDICTPFAVIDLLQRIDADRPRALAASHRDQLQGIIRDLERIHFAPDTGQANGHGELQAIARDWVGKVS
;
A
#
# COMPACT_ATOMS: atom_id res chain seq x y z
N VAL A 1 64.28 -16.40 -23.71
CA VAL A 1 65.24 -15.93 -22.69
C VAL A 1 65.31 -17.02 -21.65
N ASN A 2 66.46 -17.68 -21.49
CA ASN A 2 66.64 -18.70 -20.44
C ASN A 2 67.10 -18.02 -19.16
N ALA A 3 66.49 -18.37 -18.03
CA ALA A 3 66.95 -17.91 -16.73
C ALA A 3 68.31 -18.55 -16.42
N VAL A 4 69.28 -17.74 -15.99
CA VAL A 4 70.63 -18.18 -15.60
C VAL A 4 70.61 -18.85 -14.20
N SER A 5 69.62 -18.51 -13.37
CA SER A 5 69.41 -19.07 -12.04
C SER A 5 67.94 -18.93 -11.64
N GLU A 6 67.42 -19.93 -10.91
CA GLU A 6 66.07 -19.91 -10.33
C GLU A 6 66.17 -20.01 -8.80
N ARG A 7 65.30 -19.26 -8.10
CA ARG A 7 65.16 -19.28 -6.64
C ARG A 7 63.68 -19.28 -6.29
N THR A 8 63.26 -20.24 -5.46
CA THR A 8 61.86 -20.42 -5.05
C THR A 8 61.78 -20.37 -3.52
N TRP A 9 60.80 -19.63 -3.01
CA TRP A 9 60.50 -19.56 -1.58
C TRP A 9 59.01 -19.80 -1.35
N LEU A 10 58.68 -20.51 -0.27
CA LEU A 10 57.31 -20.70 0.19
C LEU A 10 57.16 -19.98 1.54
N LEU A 11 56.20 -19.06 1.63
CA LEU A 11 55.89 -18.32 2.85
C LEU A 11 54.45 -18.60 3.26
N THR A 12 54.25 -18.90 4.53
CA THR A 12 52.92 -19.02 5.15
C THR A 12 52.73 -17.85 6.08
N LEU A 13 51.79 -16.97 5.75
CA LEU A 13 51.49 -15.76 6.52
C LEU A 13 50.13 -15.92 7.19
N LYS A 14 50.00 -15.44 8.42
CA LYS A 14 48.74 -15.41 9.17
C LYS A 14 48.39 -13.95 9.51
N PRO A 15 47.11 -13.56 9.41
CA PRO A 15 46.70 -12.24 9.88
C PRO A 15 46.92 -12.13 11.39
N GLY A 16 47.30 -10.94 11.84
CA GLY A 16 47.37 -10.63 13.27
C GLY A 16 45.97 -10.52 13.88
N ASP A 17 45.86 -10.70 15.19
CA ASP A 17 44.58 -10.76 15.91
C ASP A 17 43.75 -9.46 15.85
N ASP A 18 44.37 -8.35 15.44
CA ASP A 18 43.80 -6.99 15.44
C ASP A 18 43.50 -6.45 14.02
N VAL A 19 43.49 -7.32 13.00
CA VAL A 19 43.16 -6.90 11.63
C VAL A 19 41.65 -6.93 11.44
N GLY A 20 41.00 -5.79 11.65
CA GLY A 20 39.61 -5.58 11.25
C GLY A 20 39.41 -5.77 9.74
N GLU A 21 38.22 -6.20 9.33
CA GLU A 21 37.89 -6.34 7.91
C GLU A 21 37.95 -4.97 7.19
N PRO A 22 38.45 -4.91 5.93
CA PRO A 22 38.88 -6.03 5.10
C PRO A 22 40.39 -6.32 5.17
N LEU A 23 40.75 -7.61 5.21
CA LEU A 23 42.13 -8.06 5.03
C LEU A 23 42.54 -7.89 3.56
N SER A 24 43.47 -6.97 3.28
CA SER A 24 44.19 -6.93 2.01
C SER A 24 45.59 -7.52 2.16
N PHE A 25 46.06 -8.19 1.11
CA PHE A 25 47.42 -8.65 0.95
C PHE A 25 48.10 -7.83 -0.13
N ARG A 26 49.25 -7.25 0.21
CA ARG A 26 50.08 -6.51 -0.74
C ARG A 26 51.35 -7.30 -1.02
N PHE A 27 51.59 -7.59 -2.30
CA PHE A 27 52.84 -8.22 -2.71
C PHE A 27 54.03 -7.29 -2.43
N PRO A 28 55.18 -7.84 -1.98
CA PRO A 28 56.38 -7.04 -1.77
C PRO A 28 56.87 -6.46 -3.10
N LYS A 29 57.22 -5.18 -3.08
CA LYS A 29 57.75 -4.48 -4.26
C LYS A 29 59.24 -4.85 -4.48
N PRO A 30 59.65 -5.25 -5.69
CA PRO A 30 61.07 -5.47 -5.99
C PRO A 30 61.88 -4.18 -5.85
N THR A 31 63.10 -4.28 -5.34
CA THR A 31 63.97 -3.13 -5.04
C THR A 31 64.71 -2.58 -6.27
N GLU A 32 64.94 -3.36 -7.34
CA GLU A 32 65.78 -2.95 -8.49
C GLU A 32 65.21 -3.28 -9.90
N LEU A 33 65.77 -2.60 -10.91
CA LEU A 33 65.15 -2.15 -12.16
C LEU A 33 65.05 -3.16 -13.33
N VAL A 34 65.27 -4.47 -13.14
CA VAL A 34 65.24 -5.44 -14.27
C VAL A 34 64.42 -6.70 -13.98
N ALA A 35 63.38 -6.57 -13.16
CA ALA A 35 62.44 -7.67 -12.95
C ALA A 35 61.12 -7.38 -13.66
N LYS A 36 60.89 -8.01 -14.83
CA LYS A 36 59.51 -8.19 -15.31
C LYS A 36 58.79 -8.99 -14.24
N THR A 37 57.94 -8.30 -13.48
CA THR A 37 57.28 -8.86 -12.31
C THR A 37 55.85 -9.19 -12.71
N ALA A 38 55.45 -10.44 -12.51
CA ALA A 38 54.07 -10.88 -12.71
C ALA A 38 53.58 -11.44 -11.38
N PHE A 39 52.51 -10.85 -10.84
CA PHE A 39 51.85 -11.35 -9.64
C PHE A 39 50.76 -12.30 -10.09
N LYS A 40 50.70 -13.51 -9.52
CA LYS A 40 49.73 -14.52 -9.90
C LYS A 40 49.04 -15.11 -8.68
N GLN A 41 47.76 -15.42 -8.83
CA GLN A 41 46.96 -16.11 -7.83
C GLN A 41 46.36 -17.38 -8.43
N TYR A 42 46.29 -18.44 -7.64
CA TYR A 42 45.48 -19.60 -7.98
C TYR A 42 43.99 -19.25 -7.88
N ARG A 43 43.27 -19.32 -9.01
CA ARG A 43 41.81 -19.26 -9.07
C ARG A 43 41.33 -20.51 -9.81
N ASP A 44 40.56 -21.35 -9.14
CA ASP A 44 40.05 -22.61 -9.70
C ASP A 44 41.14 -23.50 -10.33
N ALA A 45 42.20 -23.75 -9.57
CA ALA A 45 43.41 -24.48 -9.99
C ALA A 45 44.29 -23.82 -11.08
N ASP A 46 43.86 -22.70 -11.66
CA ASP A 46 44.63 -21.96 -12.66
C ASP A 46 45.39 -20.77 -12.08
N LEU A 47 46.57 -20.47 -12.60
CA LEU A 47 47.30 -19.24 -12.25
C LEU A 47 46.83 -18.08 -13.12
N VAL A 48 46.18 -17.10 -12.49
CA VAL A 48 45.71 -15.86 -13.13
C VAL A 48 46.61 -14.70 -12.69
N GLU A 49 46.97 -13.81 -13.61
CA GLU A 49 47.72 -12.59 -13.30
C GLU A 49 46.82 -11.58 -12.57
N VAL A 50 47.32 -11.00 -11.48
CA VAL A 50 46.58 -10.11 -10.57
C VAL A 50 47.37 -8.83 -10.32
N ASP A 51 46.70 -7.83 -9.76
CA ASP A 51 47.37 -6.61 -9.31
C ASP A 51 48.25 -6.86 -8.08
N SER A 52 49.15 -5.92 -7.78
CA SER A 52 50.06 -5.96 -6.65
C SER A 52 49.37 -5.92 -5.28
N GLU A 53 48.10 -5.54 -5.24
CA GLU A 53 47.25 -5.51 -4.06
C GLU A 53 46.02 -6.40 -4.29
N LEU A 54 45.80 -7.33 -3.35
CA LEU A 54 44.75 -8.35 -3.43
C LEU A 54 43.87 -8.27 -2.17
N ALA A 55 42.56 -8.29 -2.32
CA ALA A 55 41.66 -8.52 -1.19
C ALA A 55 41.70 -10.02 -0.82
N LEU A 56 42.08 -10.35 0.42
CA LEU A 56 42.09 -11.73 0.94
C LEU A 56 40.72 -12.17 1.43
N ALA A 57 39.91 -11.22 1.90
CA ALA A 57 38.50 -11.42 2.15
C ALA A 57 37.74 -11.27 0.82
N GLY A 58 36.73 -12.10 0.59
CA GLY A 58 35.91 -12.10 -0.61
C GLY A 58 35.37 -10.71 -0.96
N ILE A 59 34.86 -10.58 -2.19
CA ILE A 59 34.28 -9.35 -2.75
C ILE A 59 33.53 -8.60 -1.65
N VAL A 60 33.99 -7.40 -1.31
CA VAL A 60 33.34 -6.53 -0.33
C VAL A 60 31.97 -6.17 -0.90
N LEU A 61 30.96 -6.96 -0.55
CA LEU A 61 29.56 -6.63 -0.78
C LEU A 61 29.26 -5.51 0.22
N GLY A 62 29.39 -4.27 -0.24
CA GLY A 62 28.91 -3.11 0.50
C GLY A 62 27.43 -3.31 0.89
N PRO A 63 26.95 -2.61 1.94
CA PRO A 63 25.56 -2.74 2.37
C PRO A 63 24.62 -2.54 1.18
N ALA A 64 23.64 -3.43 1.03
CA ALA A 64 22.71 -3.39 -0.09
C ALA A 64 22.09 -1.97 -0.19
N PRO A 65 22.08 -1.35 -1.38
CA PRO A 65 21.58 0.01 -1.51
C PRO A 65 20.12 0.07 -1.10
N ILE A 66 19.79 0.99 -0.19
CA ILE A 66 18.42 1.22 0.32
C ILE A 66 17.56 2.06 -0.65
N TRP A 67 18.19 2.71 -1.64
CA TRP A 67 17.54 3.58 -2.61
C TRP A 67 16.34 2.95 -3.38
N PRO A 68 16.36 1.67 -3.83
CA PRO A 68 15.19 1.05 -4.46
C PRO A 68 13.99 0.94 -3.53
N TRP A 69 14.20 0.71 -2.23
CA TRP A 69 13.11 0.70 -1.24
C TRP A 69 12.49 2.08 -1.06
N ILE A 70 13.33 3.12 -1.02
CA ILE A 70 12.87 4.52 -0.93
C ILE A 70 12.07 4.89 -2.19
N ALA A 71 12.58 4.53 -3.38
CA ALA A 71 11.90 4.76 -4.65
C ALA A 71 10.55 4.03 -4.71
N GLY A 72 10.51 2.76 -4.28
CA GLY A 72 9.28 1.97 -4.19
C GLY A 72 8.25 2.61 -3.27
N CYS A 73 8.65 3.01 -2.06
CA CYS A 73 7.78 3.71 -1.13
C CYS A 73 7.25 5.03 -1.70
N ALA A 74 8.09 5.81 -2.37
CA ALA A 74 7.67 7.07 -2.99
C ALA A 74 6.60 6.85 -4.08
N VAL A 75 6.74 5.81 -4.91
CA VAL A 75 5.76 5.45 -5.93
C VAL A 75 4.41 5.06 -5.30
N VAL A 76 4.44 4.22 -4.27
CA VAL A 76 3.21 3.81 -3.55
C VAL A 76 2.49 5.02 -2.94
N VAL A 77 3.24 5.93 -2.32
CA VAL A 77 2.68 7.17 -1.74
C VAL A 77 2.07 8.06 -2.81
N LEU A 78 2.72 8.24 -3.96
CA LEU A 78 2.20 9.03 -5.07
C LEU A 78 0.91 8.43 -5.66
N LEU A 79 0.86 7.11 -5.82
CA LEU A 79 -0.35 6.42 -6.28
C LEU A 79 -1.49 6.56 -5.27
N GLY A 80 -1.21 6.42 -3.97
CA GLY A 80 -2.20 6.63 -2.91
C GLY A 80 -2.74 8.07 -2.88
N LEU A 81 -1.86 9.06 -2.99
CA LEU A 81 -2.24 10.47 -3.10
C LEU A 81 -3.07 10.76 -4.35
N GLY A 82 -2.69 10.19 -5.49
CA GLY A 82 -3.45 10.30 -6.74
C GLY A 82 -4.86 9.74 -6.60
N ALA A 83 -4.98 8.50 -6.12
CA ALA A 83 -6.27 7.84 -5.89
C ALA A 83 -7.14 8.63 -4.90
N TRP A 84 -6.55 9.14 -3.81
CA TRP A 84 -7.28 9.97 -2.84
C TRP A 84 -7.80 11.28 -3.44
N ARG A 85 -7.00 11.96 -4.27
CA ARG A 85 -7.42 13.18 -4.96
C ARG A 85 -8.55 12.91 -5.95
N LEU A 86 -8.46 11.82 -6.71
CA LEU A 86 -9.49 11.36 -7.65
C LEU A 86 -10.80 11.04 -6.93
N ALA A 87 -10.75 10.28 -5.83
CA ALA A 87 -11.93 9.96 -5.03
C ALA A 87 -12.60 11.21 -4.43
N LYS A 88 -11.82 12.24 -4.08
CA LYS A 88 -12.36 13.50 -3.55
C LYS A 88 -12.99 14.39 -4.64
N LEU A 89 -12.61 14.20 -5.90
CA LEU A 89 -13.23 14.90 -7.05
C LEU A 89 -14.55 14.22 -7.46
N ASP A 90 -14.65 12.90 -7.33
CA ASP A 90 -15.84 12.11 -7.68
C ASP A 90 -17.01 12.28 -6.68
N ASP A 91 -16.69 12.82 -5.49
CA ASP A 91 -17.67 13.24 -4.48
C ASP A 91 -18.63 14.36 -4.96
N GLY A 92 -18.34 14.97 -6.12
CA GLY A 92 -19.18 16.00 -6.74
C GLY A 92 -20.34 15.45 -7.58
N GLN A 93 -20.43 14.14 -7.79
CA GLN A 93 -21.46 13.54 -8.63
C GLN A 93 -22.12 12.33 -7.95
N ALA A 94 -22.49 12.51 -6.68
CA ALA A 94 -23.61 11.76 -6.13
C ALA A 94 -24.83 12.06 -7.02
N THR A 95 -25.16 11.12 -7.90
CA THR A 95 -26.41 11.14 -8.66
C THR A 95 -27.50 11.24 -7.60
N VAL A 96 -28.13 12.41 -7.48
CA VAL A 96 -29.21 12.62 -6.50
C VAL A 96 -30.23 11.52 -6.76
N PRO A 97 -30.42 10.57 -5.83
CA PRO A 97 -31.45 9.56 -6.02
C PRO A 97 -32.78 10.30 -6.11
N VAL A 98 -33.41 10.25 -7.29
CA VAL A 98 -34.69 10.91 -7.52
C VAL A 98 -35.76 10.07 -6.84
N TYR A 99 -35.99 10.35 -5.56
CA TYR A 99 -37.08 9.73 -4.81
C TYR A 99 -38.41 10.28 -5.32
N ARG A 100 -39.26 9.41 -5.86
CA ARG A 100 -40.62 9.77 -6.26
C ARG A 100 -41.60 9.23 -5.24
N VAL A 101 -42.56 10.06 -4.84
CA VAL A 101 -43.70 9.63 -4.03
C VAL A 101 -44.51 8.63 -4.85
N PRO A 102 -44.82 7.43 -4.34
CA PRO A 102 -45.62 6.44 -5.06
C PRO A 102 -47.00 6.98 -5.40
N ASP A 103 -47.45 6.74 -6.65
CA ASP A 103 -48.80 7.13 -7.10
C ASP A 103 -49.91 6.45 -6.29
N ILE A 104 -49.62 5.26 -5.75
CA ILE A 104 -50.49 4.51 -4.85
C ILE A 104 -49.82 4.47 -3.47
N CYS A 105 -50.27 5.32 -2.56
CA CYS A 105 -49.75 5.41 -1.18
C CYS A 105 -50.33 4.29 -0.28
N THR A 106 -49.83 3.07 -0.49
CA THR A 106 -50.05 1.95 0.45
C THR A 106 -49.00 1.99 1.58
N PRO A 107 -49.32 1.46 2.77
CA PRO A 107 -48.35 1.39 3.87
C PRO A 107 -47.05 0.69 3.45
N PHE A 108 -47.12 -0.37 2.64
CA PHE A 108 -45.94 -1.05 2.11
C PHE A 108 -45.10 -0.17 1.17
N ALA A 109 -45.74 0.55 0.25
CA ALA A 109 -45.03 1.40 -0.71
C ALA A 109 -44.32 2.58 -0.03
N VAL A 110 -44.92 3.14 1.03
CA VAL A 110 -44.30 4.21 1.81
C VAL A 110 -43.15 3.67 2.66
N ILE A 111 -43.28 2.50 3.28
CA ILE A 111 -42.19 1.90 4.05
C ILE A 111 -41.01 1.51 3.15
N ASP A 112 -41.26 0.92 1.97
CA ASP A 112 -40.20 0.62 0.99
C ASP A 112 -39.45 1.89 0.57
N LEU A 113 -40.16 3.00 0.34
CA LEU A 113 -39.54 4.30 0.04
C LEU A 113 -38.66 4.79 1.21
N LEU A 114 -39.17 4.77 2.44
CA LEU A 114 -38.44 5.25 3.62
C LEU A 114 -37.21 4.38 3.93
N GLN A 115 -37.30 3.05 3.74
CA GLN A 115 -36.17 2.13 3.90
C GLN A 115 -35.09 2.36 2.85
N ARG A 116 -35.45 2.66 1.60
CA ARG A 116 -34.48 3.05 0.57
C ARG A 116 -33.74 4.34 0.93
N ILE A 117 -34.45 5.34 1.44
CA ILE A 117 -33.84 6.59 1.92
C ILE A 117 -32.86 6.32 3.07
N ASP A 118 -33.18 5.43 4.02
CA ASP A 118 -32.26 5.06 5.11
C ASP A 118 -31.03 4.29 4.60
N ALA A 119 -31.23 3.36 3.67
CA ALA A 119 -30.18 2.54 3.08
C ALA A 119 -29.19 3.36 2.24
N ASP A 120 -29.68 4.30 1.44
CA ASP A 120 -28.88 5.14 0.55
C ASP A 120 -28.05 6.18 1.32
N ARG A 121 -28.35 6.40 2.62
CA ARG A 121 -27.68 7.37 3.51
C ARG A 121 -27.33 8.70 2.79
N PRO A 122 -28.32 9.43 2.27
CA PRO A 122 -28.06 10.67 1.55
C PRO A 122 -27.32 11.66 2.45
N ARG A 123 -26.28 12.32 1.90
CA ARG A 123 -25.46 13.30 2.65
C ARG A 123 -26.28 14.46 3.22
N ALA A 124 -27.43 14.76 2.62
CA ALA A 124 -28.36 15.79 3.07
C ALA A 124 -29.04 15.48 4.40
N LEU A 125 -29.06 14.21 4.83
CA LEU A 125 -29.80 13.77 6.02
C LEU A 125 -28.89 13.69 7.25
N ALA A 126 -29.06 14.64 8.17
CA ALA A 126 -28.35 14.68 9.44
C ALA A 126 -28.62 13.45 10.33
N ALA A 127 -27.68 13.12 11.22
CA ALA A 127 -27.77 11.92 12.07
C ALA A 127 -29.05 11.86 12.93
N SER A 128 -29.51 13.00 13.45
CA SER A 128 -30.76 13.10 14.22
C SER A 128 -32.02 12.80 13.40
N HIS A 129 -32.02 13.15 12.11
CA HIS A 129 -33.15 12.84 11.24
C HIS A 129 -33.20 11.34 10.88
N ARG A 130 -32.07 10.62 10.93
CA ARG A 130 -32.06 9.16 10.71
C ARG A 130 -32.74 8.42 11.85
N ASP A 131 -32.44 8.80 13.09
CA ASP A 131 -33.09 8.19 14.27
C ASP A 131 -34.61 8.43 14.23
N GLN A 132 -35.02 9.62 13.78
CA GLN A 132 -36.43 9.95 13.57
C GLN A 132 -37.06 9.12 12.44
N LEU A 133 -36.36 8.92 11.31
CA LEU A 133 -36.82 8.10 10.19
C LEU A 133 -37.08 6.64 10.63
N GLN A 134 -36.14 6.05 11.36
CA GLN A 134 -36.26 4.69 11.89
C GLN A 134 -37.40 4.56 12.90
N GLY A 135 -37.63 5.60 13.72
CA GLY A 135 -38.79 5.67 14.61
C GLY A 135 -40.11 5.63 13.84
N ILE A 136 -40.23 6.43 12.77
CA ILE A 136 -41.43 6.52 11.93
C ILE A 136 -41.69 5.20 11.19
N ILE A 137 -40.66 4.55 10.65
CA ILE A 137 -40.79 3.23 10.00
C ILE A 137 -41.39 2.23 10.99
N ARG A 138 -40.84 2.12 12.20
CA ARG A 138 -41.31 1.19 13.23
C ARG A 138 -42.74 1.49 13.70
N ASP A 139 -43.09 2.76 13.81
CA ASP A 139 -44.45 3.17 14.20
C ASP A 139 -45.47 2.84 13.12
N LEU A 140 -45.14 3.10 11.84
CA LEU A 140 -45.99 2.72 10.70
C LEU A 140 -46.15 1.20 10.59
N GLU A 141 -45.08 0.44 10.82
CA GLU A 141 -45.13 -1.03 10.84
C GLU A 141 -46.07 -1.54 11.93
N ARG A 142 -45.96 -1.00 13.14
CA ARG A 142 -46.83 -1.38 14.26
C ARG A 142 -48.30 -1.02 14.01
N ILE A 143 -48.58 0.15 13.44
CA ILE A 143 -49.96 0.60 13.23
C ILE A 143 -50.64 -0.19 12.11
N HIS A 144 -49.93 -0.47 11.02
CA HIS A 144 -50.53 -1.07 9.81
C HIS A 144 -50.34 -2.58 9.67
N PHE A 145 -49.39 -3.19 10.39
CA PHE A 145 -49.04 -4.61 10.25
C PHE A 145 -49.06 -5.43 11.56
N ALA A 146 -49.38 -4.83 12.72
CA ALA A 146 -49.57 -5.59 13.94
C ALA A 146 -50.95 -6.30 13.97
N PRO A 147 -51.05 -7.52 14.54
CA PRO A 147 -52.26 -8.34 14.48
C PRO A 147 -53.49 -7.80 15.24
N ASP A 148 -53.35 -6.72 16.02
CA ASP A 148 -54.39 -6.19 16.92
C ASP A 148 -54.89 -4.77 16.56
N THR A 149 -54.63 -4.25 15.36
CA THR A 149 -55.11 -2.91 14.97
C THR A 149 -56.39 -3.00 14.13
N GLY A 150 -57.53 -2.81 14.81
CA GLY A 150 -58.81 -2.53 14.17
C GLY A 150 -58.79 -1.18 13.45
N GLN A 151 -58.39 -1.20 12.18
CA GLN A 151 -58.66 -0.24 11.11
C GLN A 151 -58.38 1.25 11.38
N ALA A 152 -57.38 1.81 10.68
CA ALA A 152 -57.36 3.23 10.36
C ALA A 152 -56.84 3.44 8.93
N ASN A 153 -57.77 3.76 8.03
CA ASN A 153 -57.49 4.24 6.68
C ASN A 153 -56.85 5.64 6.76
N GLY A 154 -55.52 5.70 6.83
CA GLY A 154 -54.74 6.94 6.88
C GLY A 154 -54.08 7.32 5.54
N HIS A 155 -54.76 7.11 4.40
CA HIS A 155 -54.16 7.37 3.08
C HIS A 155 -53.63 8.81 2.91
N GLY A 156 -54.24 9.79 3.58
CA GLY A 156 -53.76 11.18 3.59
C GLY A 156 -52.48 11.41 4.42
N GLU A 157 -52.32 10.70 5.53
CA GLU A 157 -51.13 10.81 6.39
C GLU A 157 -49.90 10.15 5.74
N LEU A 158 -50.10 8.99 5.10
CA LEU A 158 -49.04 8.27 4.38
C LEU A 158 -48.44 9.10 3.24
N GLN A 159 -49.29 9.79 2.46
CA GLN A 159 -48.82 10.67 1.39
C GLN A 159 -48.12 11.92 1.92
N ALA A 160 -48.58 12.49 3.03
CA ALA A 160 -47.94 13.63 3.67
C ALA A 160 -46.55 13.27 4.21
N ILE A 161 -46.41 12.11 4.86
CA ILE A 161 -45.14 11.58 5.37
C ILE A 161 -44.17 11.33 4.20
N ALA A 162 -44.61 10.65 3.14
CA ALA A 162 -43.76 10.40 1.98
C ALA A 162 -43.26 11.69 1.32
N ARG A 163 -44.13 12.72 1.20
CA ARG A 163 -43.77 14.00 0.60
C ARG A 163 -42.80 14.81 1.48
N ASP A 164 -43.01 14.83 2.80
CA ASP A 164 -42.12 15.51 3.75
C ASP A 164 -40.70 14.90 3.71
N TRP A 165 -40.61 13.57 3.69
CA TRP A 165 -39.32 12.89 3.63
C TRP A 165 -38.61 13.07 2.29
N VAL A 166 -39.34 13.00 1.17
CA VAL A 166 -38.78 13.31 -0.15
C VAL A 166 -38.27 14.76 -0.20
N GLY A 167 -39.02 15.72 0.36
CA GLY A 167 -38.60 17.13 0.41
C GLY A 167 -37.39 17.40 1.33
N LYS A 168 -37.12 16.53 2.30
CA LYS A 168 -35.94 16.62 3.18
C LYS A 168 -34.67 16.03 2.57
N VAL A 169 -34.81 15.14 1.58
CA VAL A 169 -33.68 14.45 0.94
C VAL A 169 -33.41 14.88 -0.50
N SER A 170 -34.32 15.67 -1.09
CA SER A 170 -34.15 16.41 -2.35
C SER A 170 -33.27 17.65 -2.14
#